data_AF-A0A061SR16-F1
#
_entry.id   AF-A0A061SR16-F1
#
_cell.length_a   1.000
_cell.length_b   1.000
_cell.length_c   1.000
_cell.angle_alpha   90.00
_cell.angle_beta   90.00
_cell.angle_gamma   90.00
#
_symmetry.space_group_name_H-M   'P 1'
#
loop_
_entity.id
_entity.type
_entity.pdbx_description
1 polymer ?
#
loop_
_entity_poly.entity_id
_entity_poly.type
_entity_poly.pdbx_seq_one_letter_code
_entity_poly.pdbx_strand_id
1 'polypeptide(L)' 'MKHVPKPTTDADLIKEFLDKGGSVKKGKTKPMPADLGLSNNQWGNKLTKEEKAAVKAQEEAAKKAAKK' A
#
# COMPACT_ATOMS: atom_id res chain seq x y z
N MET A 1 14.82 -16.40 -1.07
CA MET A 1 14.31 -17.71 -0.64
C MET A 1 13.47 -18.27 -1.78
N LYS A 2 13.70 -19.53 -2.21
CA LYS A 2 12.84 -20.16 -3.22
C LYS A 2 11.48 -20.43 -2.59
N HIS A 3 10.41 -19.90 -3.18
CA HIS A 3 9.05 -20.22 -2.77
C HIS A 3 8.75 -21.64 -3.26
N VAL A 4 8.77 -22.59 -2.32
CA VAL A 4 8.34 -23.98 -2.58
C VAL A 4 6.85 -24.02 -2.24
N PRO A 5 5.95 -24.16 -3.24
CA PRO A 5 4.52 -24.24 -2.97
C PRO A 5 4.24 -25.53 -2.19
N LYS A 6 3.53 -25.42 -1.07
CA LYS A 6 3.06 -26.60 -0.34
C LYS A 6 1.88 -27.23 -1.10
N PRO A 7 1.73 -28.56 -1.06
CA PRO A 7 0.76 -29.29 -1.88
C PRO A 7 -0.70 -28.96 -1.58
N THR A 8 -1.00 -28.32 -0.45
CA THR A 8 -2.29 -27.67 -0.19
C THR A 8 -2.20 -26.25 -0.71
N THR A 9 -2.36 -26.10 -2.02
CA THR A 9 -2.38 -24.82 -2.72
C THR A 9 -3.29 -23.86 -1.95
N ASP A 10 -2.77 -22.75 -1.46
CA ASP A 10 -3.56 -21.76 -0.72
C ASP A 10 -4.82 -21.35 -1.50
N ALA A 11 -4.78 -21.43 -2.84
CA ALA A 11 -5.90 -21.22 -3.75
C ALA A 11 -7.08 -22.18 -3.53
N ASP A 12 -6.85 -23.46 -3.29
CA ASP A 12 -7.92 -24.46 -3.09
C ASP A 12 -8.65 -24.21 -1.76
N LEU A 13 -7.90 -23.86 -0.71
CA LEU A 13 -8.44 -23.47 0.59
C LEU A 13 -9.22 -22.15 0.51
N ILE A 14 -8.69 -21.17 -0.23
CA ILE A 14 -9.39 -19.89 -0.47
C ILE A 14 -10.69 -20.15 -1.22
N LYS A 15 -10.68 -21.04 -2.23
CA LYS A 15 -11.87 -21.39 -3.00
C LYS A 15 -12.93 -22.07 -2.14
N GLU A 16 -12.55 -23.06 -1.34
CA GLU A 16 -13.47 -23.73 -0.42
C GLU A 16 -14.07 -22.76 0.62
N PHE A 17 -13.27 -21.80 1.12
CA PHE A 17 -13.75 -20.75 2.01
C PHE A 17 -14.79 -19.84 1.34
N LEU A 18 -14.57 -19.44 0.08
CA LEU A 18 -15.51 -18.63 -0.68
C LEU A 18 -16.79 -19.41 -1.04
N ASP A 19 -16.65 -20.67 -1.46
CA ASP A 19 -17.78 -21.54 -1.83
C ASP A 19 -18.70 -21.84 -0.64
N LYS A 20 -18.15 -21.92 0.58
CA LYS A 20 -18.91 -22.06 1.84
C LYS A 20 -19.58 -20.76 2.32
N GLY A 21 -19.51 -19.68 1.54
CA GLY A 21 -20.10 -18.38 1.87
C GLY A 21 -19.19 -17.44 2.67
N GLY A 22 -17.89 -17.74 2.76
CA GLY A 22 -16.88 -16.82 3.28
C GLY A 22 -16.75 -15.58 2.40
N SER A 23 -16.40 -14.43 3.00
CA SER A 23 -16.20 -13.18 2.26
C SER A 23 -14.88 -12.53 2.64
N VAL A 24 -14.10 -12.15 1.63
CA VAL A 24 -12.88 -11.36 1.82
C VAL A 24 -13.28 -9.89 1.82
N LYS A 25 -13.30 -9.27 3.00
CA LYS A 25 -13.58 -7.84 3.16
C LYS A 25 -12.27 -7.11 3.41
N LYS A 26 -11.95 -6.15 2.53
CA LYS A 26 -10.92 -5.17 2.84
C LYS A 26 -11.50 -4.22 3.91
N GLY A 27 -10.98 -4.31 5.12
CA GLY A 27 -11.37 -3.37 6.19
C GLY A 27 -11.12 -1.93 5.73
N LYS A 28 -11.96 -0.99 6.22
CA LYS A 28 -11.78 0.45 5.99
C LYS A 28 -10.48 0.87 6.66
N THR A 29 -9.39 0.79 5.91
CA THR A 29 -8.07 1.22 6.34
C THR A 29 -7.95 2.70 6.06
N LYS A 30 -7.53 3.48 7.06
CA LYS A 30 -7.21 4.88 6.86
C LYS A 30 -6.16 4.95 5.74
N PRO A 31 -6.30 5.86 4.76
CA PRO A 31 -5.25 6.05 3.77
C PRO A 31 -3.93 6.31 4.49
N MET A 32 -2.89 5.67 3.99
CA MET A 32 -1.56 5.80 4.57
C MET A 32 -1.15 7.28 4.53
N PRO A 33 -0.61 7.84 5.62
CA PRO A 33 -0.20 9.24 5.64
C PRO A 33 0.86 9.48 4.57
N ALA A 34 0.66 10.50 3.73
CA ALA A 34 1.61 10.85 2.67
C ALA A 34 2.97 11.29 3.21
N ASP A 35 3.04 11.65 4.50
CA ASP A 35 4.28 12.04 5.17
C ASP A 35 5.03 10.88 5.84
N LEU A 36 4.55 9.64 5.71
CA LEU A 36 5.21 8.47 6.27
C LEU A 36 6.34 7.98 5.35
N GLY A 37 7.57 7.99 5.85
CA GLY A 37 8.74 7.43 5.17
C GLY A 37 8.67 5.90 5.13
N LEU A 38 8.61 5.35 3.92
CA LEU A 38 8.48 3.90 3.66
C LEU A 38 9.64 3.35 2.82
N SER A 39 10.73 4.10 2.68
CA SER A 39 11.93 3.62 2.00
C SER A 39 12.67 2.60 2.88
N ASN A 40 13.50 1.78 2.25
CA ASN A 40 14.51 1.00 2.96
C ASN A 40 15.27 1.98 3.88
N ASN A 41 15.31 1.68 5.18
CA ASN A 41 15.93 2.47 6.26
C ASN A 41 15.14 3.66 6.84
N GLN A 42 13.95 4.02 6.34
CA GLN A 42 13.10 5.07 6.95
C GLN A 42 11.84 4.55 7.63
N TRP A 43 11.63 3.23 7.67
CA TRP A 43 10.39 2.61 8.14
C TRP A 43 9.87 3.21 9.46
N GLY A 44 8.76 3.95 9.38
CA GLY A 44 8.07 4.53 10.53
C GLY A 44 8.44 5.99 10.86
N ASN A 45 9.43 6.58 10.18
CA ASN A 45 9.81 7.97 10.37
C ASN A 45 8.98 8.89 9.47
N LYS A 46 8.60 10.06 9.98
CA LYS A 46 7.91 11.07 9.18
C LYS A 46 8.91 11.95 8.42
N LEU A 47 8.50 12.42 7.25
CA LEU A 47 9.23 13.45 6.51
C LEU A 47 9.49 14.68 7.38
N THR A 48 10.69 15.24 7.23
CA THR A 48 11.06 16.54 7.81
C THR A 48 10.24 17.67 7.19
N LYS A 49 10.30 18.88 7.76
CA LYS A 49 9.49 20.02 7.31
C LYS A 49 9.86 20.45 5.89
N GLU A 50 11.13 20.36 5.58
CA GLU A 50 11.75 20.70 4.30
C GLU A 50 11.33 19.71 3.22
N GLU A 51 11.40 18.41 3.53
CA GLU A 51 10.95 17.33 2.62
C GLU A 51 9.43 17.43 2.35
N LYS A 52 8.63 17.76 3.37
CA LYS A 52 7.19 18.01 3.20
C LYS A 52 6.90 19.15 2.23
N ALA A 53 7.67 20.24 2.30
CA ALA A 53 7.51 21.37 1.38
C ALA A 53 7.86 20.97 -0.07
N ALA A 54 8.92 20.19 -0.25
CA ALA A 54 9.31 19.67 -1.56
C ALA A 54 8.23 18.76 -2.18
N VAL A 55 7.67 17.82 -1.40
CA VAL A 55 6.58 16.94 -1.86
C VAL A 55 5.34 17.75 -2.24
N LYS A 56 4.96 18.74 -1.44
CA LYS A 56 3.81 19.61 -1.74
C LYS A 56 4.01 20.41 -3.02
N ALA A 57 5.21 20.97 -3.23
CA ALA A 57 5.54 21.70 -4.46
C ALA A 57 5.48 20.79 -5.70
N GLN A 58 5.96 19.55 -5.59
CA GLN A 58 5.88 18.56 -6.66
C GLN A 58 4.43 18.13 -6.96
N GLU A 59 3.60 17.92 -5.94
CA GLU A 59 2.17 17.61 -6.11
C GLU A 59 1.42 18.76 -6.81
N GLU A 60 1.72 20.02 -6.46
CA GLU A 60 1.12 21.19 -7.10
C GLU A 60 1.58 21.33 -8.57
N ALA A 61 2.85 21.05 -8.86
CA ALA A 61 3.36 21.02 -10.22
C ALA A 61 2.70 19.91 -11.05
N ALA A 62 2.56 18.70 -10.49
CA ALA A 62 1.89 17.57 -11.12
C ALA A 62 0.40 17.86 -11.40
N LYS A 63 -0.31 18.48 -10.45
CA LYS A 63 -1.72 18.89 -10.63
C LYS A 63 -1.88 19.96 -11.71
N LYS A 64 -0.95 20.92 -11.80
CA LYS A 64 -0.96 21.95 -12.86
C LYS A 64 -0.68 21.36 -14.24
N ALA A 65 0.25 20.41 -14.32
CA ALA A 65 0.56 19.70 -15.56
C ALA A 65 -0.59 18.80 -16.03
N ALA A 66 -1.30 18.14 -15.11
CA ALA A 66 -2.45 17.29 -15.43
C ALA A 66 -3.72 18.08 -15.83
N LYS A 67 -3.76 19.39 -15.55
CA LYS A 67 -4.88 20.28 -15.87
C LYS A 67 -4.64 21.12 -17.14
N LYS A 68 -3.45 21.00 -17.75
CA LYS A 68 -3.08 21.62 -19.03
C LYS A 68 -3.23 20.60 -20.14
#